data_AF-A0A6P0IZM8-F1
#
_entry.id   AF-A0A6P0IZM8-F1
#
_cell.length_a   1.000
_cell.length_b   1.000
_cell.length_c   1.000
_cell.angle_alpha   90.00
_cell.angle_beta   90.00
_cell.angle_gamma   90.00
#
_symmetry.space_group_name_H-M   'P 1'
#
loop_
_entity.id
_entity.type
_entity.pdbx_description
1 polymer ?
#
loop_
_entity_poly.entity_id
_entity_poly.type
_entity_poly.pdbx_seq_one_letter_code
_entity_poly.pdbx_strand_id
1 'polypeptide(L)'
;MERRPLFFLALAWLNKSPRCSRSVAKGQARIPAPLGRGVSSYIVEHHAPAHESLVASPKVWALICPRPDHWHVMAGPIISSGQLVGAVGCTRERSMPAFNTQNLADMSAVSLHLSVWATTVRSQHQSFKSDRLTPRELQIAELVALGRTNAEIGTELWITENSVKQALKRMFRKLKVSSRAEMVAQLWVKKADLSNQELSPFDSMPNT
;
A
#
# COMPACT_ATOMS: atom_id res chain seq x y z
N MET A 1 1.18 -10.52 36.64
CA MET A 1 0.33 -10.39 35.44
C MET A 1 1.04 -9.46 34.46
N GLU A 2 1.55 -10.00 33.37
CA GLU A 2 2.28 -9.24 32.36
C GLU A 2 1.27 -8.60 31.39
N ARG A 3 1.10 -7.26 31.48
CA ARG A 3 0.19 -6.52 30.60
C ARG A 3 0.81 -6.41 29.21
N ARG A 4 0.31 -7.22 28.26
CA ARG A 4 0.78 -7.21 26.87
C ARG A 4 0.39 -5.91 26.16
N PRO A 5 1.24 -5.36 25.28
CA PRO A 5 0.88 -4.21 24.44
C PRO A 5 -0.24 -4.58 23.46
N LEU A 6 -1.13 -3.63 23.18
CA LEU A 6 -2.16 -3.77 22.15
C LEU A 6 -1.55 -3.46 20.78
N PHE A 7 -1.46 -4.47 19.92
CA PHE A 7 -1.08 -4.33 18.53
C PHE A 7 -2.31 -4.02 17.67
N PHE A 8 -2.32 -2.88 16.99
CA PHE A 8 -3.36 -2.53 16.03
C PHE A 8 -2.78 -2.51 14.60
N LEU A 9 -3.15 -3.51 13.82
CA LEU A 9 -2.71 -3.64 12.44
C LEU A 9 -3.64 -2.84 11.52
N ALA A 10 -3.35 -1.54 11.37
CA ALA A 10 -4.12 -0.60 10.56
C ALA A 10 -3.85 -0.81 9.04
N LEU A 11 -4.28 -1.96 8.51
CA LEU A 11 -4.14 -2.33 7.08
C LEU A 11 -4.98 -1.46 6.11
N ALA A 12 -5.55 -0.36 6.61
CA ALA A 12 -6.31 0.61 5.83
C ALA A 12 -6.08 2.04 6.38
N TRP A 13 -5.24 2.80 5.67
CA TRP A 13 -5.71 3.82 4.71
C TRP A 13 -5.17 5.24 4.89
N LEU A 14 -4.48 5.73 3.86
CA LEU A 14 -3.96 7.10 3.78
C LEU A 14 -4.77 8.05 2.86
N ASN A 15 -5.89 7.61 2.24
CA ASN A 15 -6.56 8.42 1.22
C ASN A 15 -8.11 8.28 1.10
N LYS A 16 -8.85 8.41 2.22
CA LYS A 16 -10.26 8.91 2.23
C LYS A 16 -10.75 9.19 3.66
N SER A 17 -9.96 9.98 4.40
CA SER A 17 -10.05 10.34 5.84
C SER A 17 -10.96 11.48 6.36
N PRO A 18 -12.12 11.90 5.80
CA PRO A 18 -12.79 13.13 6.23
C PRO A 18 -13.27 13.09 7.70
N ARG A 19 -13.38 11.89 8.29
CA ARG A 19 -13.75 11.69 9.70
C ARG A 19 -12.64 11.95 10.72
N CYS A 20 -11.47 12.45 10.31
CA CYS A 20 -10.57 13.17 11.21
C CYS A 20 -10.75 14.72 11.15
N SER A 21 -11.73 15.22 10.38
CA SER A 21 -12.03 16.66 10.25
C SER A 21 -13.44 17.07 10.70
N ARG A 22 -14.31 16.13 11.06
CA ARG A 22 -15.70 16.39 11.49
C ARG A 22 -16.15 15.55 12.67
N SER A 23 -15.67 15.94 13.86
CA SER A 23 -16.45 15.84 15.11
C SER A 23 -16.18 17.05 16.02
N VAL A 24 -16.16 18.25 15.42
CA VAL A 24 -16.22 19.52 16.16
C VAL A 24 -17.41 20.33 15.65
N ALA A 25 -18.56 20.05 16.25
CA ALA A 25 -19.71 20.94 16.40
C ALA A 25 -20.52 20.36 17.58
N LYS A 26 -20.79 21.07 18.68
CA LYS A 26 -20.87 22.54 18.86
C LYS A 26 -20.07 22.96 20.11
N GLY A 27 -19.38 24.09 20.04
CA GLY A 27 -18.51 24.63 21.09
C GLY A 27 -17.17 25.09 20.50
N GLN A 28 -16.92 26.40 20.47
CA GLN A 28 -15.75 27.00 19.83
C GLN A 28 -14.42 26.50 20.40
N ALA A 29 -13.56 25.96 19.52
CA ALA A 29 -12.18 26.41 19.34
C ALA A 29 -11.65 25.91 17.99
N ARG A 30 -11.39 26.81 17.04
CA ARG A 30 -10.69 26.47 15.79
C ARG A 30 -9.20 26.40 16.13
N ILE A 31 -8.67 25.18 16.30
CA ILE A 31 -7.26 24.96 16.67
C ILE A 31 -6.34 25.60 15.62
N PRO A 32 -5.46 26.54 15.98
CA PRO A 32 -4.53 27.14 15.03
C PRO A 32 -3.34 26.21 14.76
N ALA A 33 -2.89 26.16 13.50
CA ALA A 33 -1.53 25.74 13.21
C ALA A 33 -0.55 26.84 13.71
N PRO A 34 0.65 26.51 14.23
CA PRO A 34 1.35 25.23 14.09
C PRO A 34 1.51 24.49 15.44
N LEU A 35 0.59 23.58 15.74
CA LEU A 35 0.83 22.53 16.72
C LEU A 35 1.57 21.36 16.04
N GLY A 36 2.48 20.72 16.78
CA GLY A 36 3.50 19.81 16.23
C GLY A 36 2.95 18.72 15.30
N ARG A 37 3.69 18.43 14.23
CA ARG A 37 3.38 17.33 13.29
C ARG A 37 3.37 16.02 14.06
N GLY A 38 2.24 15.30 14.06
CA GLY A 38 2.11 14.04 14.79
C GLY A 38 2.90 12.89 14.15
N VAL A 39 2.94 11.74 14.82
CA VAL A 39 3.65 10.54 14.35
C VAL A 39 3.24 10.13 12.92
N SER A 40 1.96 10.31 12.56
CA SER A 40 1.45 10.06 11.20
C SER A 40 2.07 10.99 10.14
N SER A 41 2.23 12.28 10.44
CA SER A 41 2.89 13.25 9.54
C SER A 41 4.36 12.89 9.35
N TYR A 42 5.06 12.57 10.44
CA TYR A 42 6.47 12.15 10.37
C TYR A 42 6.67 10.92 9.46
N ILE A 43 5.80 9.91 9.58
CA ILE A 43 5.87 8.70 8.73
C ILE A 43 5.64 9.03 7.24
N VAL A 44 4.72 9.95 6.93
CA VAL A 44 4.47 10.41 5.55
C VAL A 44 5.63 11.24 4.99
N GLU A 45 6.30 12.03 5.83
CA GLU A 45 7.39 12.92 5.40
C GLU A 45 8.74 12.22 5.29
N HIS A 46 9.02 11.26 6.19
CA HIS A 46 10.35 10.63 6.30
C HIS A 46 10.38 9.15 5.91
N HIS A 47 9.23 8.50 5.71
CA HIS A 47 9.12 7.06 5.47
C HIS A 47 9.94 6.22 6.47
N ALA A 48 9.92 6.63 7.75
CA ALA A 48 10.71 6.03 8.83
C ALA A 48 9.86 5.86 10.10
N PRO A 49 10.16 4.86 10.95
CA PRO A 49 9.49 4.72 12.25
C PRO A 49 9.67 5.93 13.17
N ALA A 50 8.63 6.22 13.94
CA ALA A 50 8.67 7.25 14.97
C ALA A 50 7.76 6.92 16.16
N HIS A 51 8.12 7.45 17.32
CA HIS A 51 7.28 7.49 18.52
C HIS A 51 6.99 8.93 18.95
N GLU A 52 6.04 9.11 19.88
CA GLU A 52 5.50 10.42 20.24
C GLU A 52 6.57 11.44 20.66
N SER A 53 7.58 11.00 21.42
CA SER A 53 8.65 11.87 21.93
C SER A 53 9.74 12.21 20.90
N LEU A 54 9.73 11.64 19.68
CA LEU A 54 10.55 12.17 18.57
C LEU A 54 9.89 13.39 17.91
N VAL A 55 8.56 13.46 17.94
CA VAL A 55 7.79 14.42 17.13
C VAL A 55 7.19 15.57 17.95
N ALA A 56 6.99 15.36 19.25
CA ALA A 56 6.41 16.35 20.17
C ALA A 56 6.92 16.18 21.60
N SER A 57 6.96 17.28 22.36
CA SER A 57 7.11 17.19 23.82
C SER A 57 5.84 16.59 24.45
N PRO A 58 5.89 15.96 25.65
CA PRO A 58 4.71 15.33 26.25
C PRO A 58 3.51 16.27 26.44
N LYS A 59 3.76 17.56 26.70
CA LYS A 59 2.70 18.59 26.79
C LYS A 59 2.03 18.85 25.44
N VAL A 60 2.80 18.91 24.36
CA VAL A 60 2.29 19.09 22.99
C VAL A 60 1.61 17.80 22.51
N TRP A 61 2.16 16.63 22.84
CA TRP A 61 1.56 15.35 22.50
C TRP A 61 0.17 15.17 23.11
N ALA A 62 -0.02 15.54 24.38
CA ALA A 62 -1.33 15.49 25.04
C ALA A 62 -2.40 16.39 24.37
N LEU A 63 -1.99 17.42 23.63
CA LEU A 63 -2.90 18.25 22.80
C LEU A 63 -3.19 17.60 21.43
N ILE A 64 -2.23 16.87 20.86
CA ILE A 64 -2.37 16.15 19.58
C ILE A 64 -3.19 14.86 19.76
N CYS A 65 -2.97 14.13 20.85
CA CYS A 65 -3.62 12.87 21.18
C CYS A 65 -4.10 12.86 22.65
N PRO A 66 -5.30 13.39 22.95
CA PRO A 66 -5.82 13.49 24.32
C PRO A 66 -6.38 12.16 24.88
N ARG A 67 -6.02 11.02 24.28
CA ARG A 67 -6.58 9.70 24.60
C ARG A 67 -5.79 9.01 25.73
N PRO A 68 -6.43 8.55 26.82
CA PRO A 68 -5.71 7.94 27.96
C PRO A 68 -5.08 6.58 27.62
N ASP A 69 -5.61 5.88 26.62
CA ASP A 69 -5.15 4.58 26.10
C ASP A 69 -4.09 4.70 24.97
N HIS A 70 -3.80 5.92 24.52
CA HIS A 70 -2.79 6.24 23.50
C HIS A 70 -1.73 7.21 24.08
N TRP A 71 -1.32 6.98 25.33
CA TRP A 71 -0.37 7.88 26.01
C TRP A 71 1.02 7.83 25.37
N HIS A 72 1.51 6.62 25.09
CA HIS A 72 2.66 6.38 24.22
C HIS A 72 2.19 5.79 22.90
N VAL A 73 2.74 6.26 21.78
CA VAL A 73 2.37 5.84 20.42
C VAL A 73 3.62 5.74 19.55
N MET A 74 3.88 4.55 19.04
CA MET A 74 4.93 4.29 18.06
C MET A 74 4.32 3.67 16.82
N ALA A 75 4.78 4.11 15.64
CA ALA A 75 4.37 3.53 14.38
C ALA A 75 5.52 3.52 13.37
N GLY A 76 5.43 2.61 12.40
CA GLY A 76 6.37 2.42 11.32
C GLY A 76 5.68 2.34 9.97
N PRO A 77 6.35 2.73 8.88
CA PRO A 77 5.81 2.67 7.52
C PRO A 77 5.62 1.23 7.04
N ILE A 78 4.73 1.03 6.08
CA ILE A 78 4.71 -0.15 5.21
C ILE A 78 4.90 0.35 3.79
N ILE A 79 5.98 -0.08 3.13
CA ILE A 79 6.41 0.40 1.82
C ILE A 79 6.29 -0.76 0.82
N SER A 80 5.78 -0.51 -0.38
CA SER A 80 5.76 -1.50 -1.46
C SER A 80 5.96 -0.79 -2.79
N SER A 81 6.79 -1.36 -3.66
CA SER A 81 7.18 -0.75 -4.95
C SER A 81 7.67 0.70 -4.83
N GLY A 82 8.44 1.02 -3.78
CA GLY A 82 8.96 2.37 -3.52
C GLY A 82 7.93 3.39 -3.00
N GLN A 83 6.68 3.00 -2.74
CA GLN A 83 5.63 3.89 -2.23
C GLN A 83 5.15 3.48 -0.84
N LEU A 84 4.81 4.47 -0.01
CA LEU A 84 4.14 4.26 1.28
C LEU A 84 2.71 3.76 1.05
N VAL A 85 2.46 2.49 1.38
CA VAL A 85 1.14 1.85 1.20
C VAL A 85 0.32 1.77 2.50
N GLY A 86 0.97 1.96 3.66
CA GLY A 86 0.31 1.97 4.96
C GLY A 86 1.27 2.24 6.11
N ALA A 87 0.80 2.01 7.33
CA ALA A 87 1.61 2.06 8.54
C ALA A 87 1.14 0.99 9.54
N VAL A 88 2.07 0.48 10.35
CA VAL A 88 1.81 -0.38 11.50
C VAL A 88 2.02 0.44 12.78
N GLY A 89 1.21 0.22 13.81
CA GLY A 89 1.29 1.00 15.05
C GLY A 89 1.05 0.17 16.30
N CYS A 90 1.68 0.60 17.39
CA CYS A 90 1.44 0.08 18.74
C CYS A 90 1.33 1.23 19.74
N THR A 91 0.47 1.06 20.73
CA THR A 91 0.22 2.07 21.76
C THR A 91 0.43 1.48 23.15
N ARG A 92 0.69 2.34 24.13
CA ARG A 92 0.74 1.97 25.55
C ARG A 92 -0.04 2.98 26.39
N GLU A 93 -0.66 2.47 27.46
CA GLU A 93 -1.29 3.28 28.51
C GLU A 93 -0.22 4.00 29.36
N ARG A 94 -0.62 5.07 30.06
CA ARG A 94 0.28 5.97 30.81
C ARG A 94 1.11 5.30 31.92
N SER A 95 0.69 4.14 32.42
CA SER A 95 1.38 3.34 33.44
C SER A 95 2.56 2.53 32.90
N MET A 96 2.66 2.36 31.58
CA MET A 96 3.74 1.61 30.93
C MET A 96 4.92 2.54 30.58
N PRO A 97 6.14 2.01 30.41
CA PRO A 97 7.27 2.82 29.96
C PRO A 97 7.07 3.35 28.54
N ALA A 98 7.60 4.54 28.28
CA ALA A 98 7.67 5.14 26.95
C ALA A 98 8.41 4.23 25.96
N PHE A 99 8.15 4.43 24.66
CA PHE A 99 8.98 3.81 23.63
C PHE A 99 10.38 4.41 23.64
N ASN A 100 11.37 3.58 23.33
CA ASN A 100 12.79 3.94 23.35
C ASN A 100 13.47 3.55 22.02
N THR A 101 14.76 3.82 21.89
CA THR A 101 15.55 3.53 20.68
C THR A 101 15.52 2.05 20.29
N GLN A 102 15.52 1.13 21.26
CA GLN A 102 15.40 -0.30 20.96
C GLN A 102 14.03 -0.60 20.32
N ASN A 103 12.95 -0.05 20.88
CA ASN A 103 11.61 -0.23 20.31
C ASN A 103 11.49 0.36 18.89
N LEU A 104 12.20 1.46 18.57
CA LEU A 104 12.29 1.97 17.19
C LEU A 104 13.07 1.03 16.26
N ALA A 105 14.13 0.39 16.74
CA ALA A 105 14.86 -0.63 15.98
C ALA A 105 13.98 -1.87 15.73
N ASP A 106 13.26 -2.35 16.75
CA ASP A 106 12.29 -3.44 16.65
C ASP A 106 11.19 -3.08 15.63
N MET A 107 10.65 -1.86 15.69
CA MET A 107 9.64 -1.36 14.75
C MET A 107 10.20 -1.22 13.33
N SER A 108 11.48 -0.89 13.16
CA SER A 108 12.15 -0.86 11.85
C SER A 108 12.19 -2.26 11.21
N ALA A 109 12.51 -3.29 12.00
CA ALA A 109 12.48 -4.68 11.55
C ALA A 109 11.05 -5.14 11.20
N VAL A 110 10.06 -4.82 12.04
CA VAL A 110 8.64 -5.12 11.77
C VAL A 110 8.16 -4.43 10.48
N SER A 111 8.46 -3.14 10.31
CA SER A 111 8.18 -2.38 9.09
C SER A 111 8.82 -3.02 7.85
N LEU A 112 10.07 -3.45 7.93
CA LEU A 112 10.76 -4.13 6.84
C LEU A 112 10.07 -5.46 6.46
N HIS A 113 9.82 -6.34 7.45
CA HIS A 113 9.16 -7.62 7.19
C HIS A 113 7.74 -7.45 6.63
N LEU A 114 6.95 -6.51 7.14
CA LEU A 114 5.62 -6.21 6.61
C LEU A 114 5.67 -5.59 5.20
N SER A 115 6.69 -4.79 4.89
CA SER A 115 6.91 -4.20 3.55
C SER A 115 7.25 -5.28 2.50
N VAL A 116 8.13 -6.21 2.87
CA VAL A 116 8.46 -7.38 2.04
C VAL A 116 7.23 -8.27 1.84
N TRP A 117 6.50 -8.60 2.91
CA TRP A 117 5.29 -9.42 2.84
C TRP A 117 4.16 -8.76 2.02
N ALA A 118 3.93 -7.46 2.19
CA ALA A 118 2.96 -6.70 1.40
C ALA A 118 3.29 -6.73 -0.11
N THR A 119 4.58 -6.75 -0.44
CA THR A 119 5.05 -6.88 -1.83
C THR A 119 4.85 -8.29 -2.36
N THR A 120 5.27 -9.34 -1.63
CA THR A 120 5.14 -10.74 -2.11
C THR A 120 3.69 -11.21 -2.24
N VAL A 121 2.81 -10.87 -1.29
CA VAL A 121 1.38 -11.22 -1.35
C VAL A 121 0.68 -10.51 -2.51
N ARG A 122 1.07 -9.27 -2.82
CA ARG A 122 0.52 -8.51 -3.96
C ARG A 122 0.88 -9.16 -5.29
N SER A 123 2.15 -9.54 -5.49
CA SER A 123 2.59 -10.26 -6.69
C SER A 123 1.88 -11.61 -6.85
N GLN A 124 1.76 -12.39 -5.77
CA GLN A 124 1.00 -13.66 -5.80
C GLN A 124 -0.47 -13.44 -6.18
N HIS A 125 -1.15 -12.46 -5.56
CA HIS A 125 -2.55 -12.17 -5.87
C HIS A 125 -2.77 -11.65 -7.29
N GLN A 126 -1.76 -11.04 -7.92
CA GLN A 126 -1.79 -10.66 -9.33
C GLN A 126 -1.61 -11.87 -10.27
N SER A 127 -0.68 -12.79 -9.97
CA SER A 127 -0.55 -14.07 -10.72
C SER A 127 -1.87 -14.85 -10.73
N PHE A 128 -2.45 -15.06 -9.54
CA PHE A 128 -3.76 -15.73 -9.38
C PHE A 128 -4.95 -15.03 -10.07
N LYS A 129 -4.77 -13.83 -10.61
CA LYS A 129 -5.75 -13.17 -11.49
C LYS A 129 -5.46 -13.41 -12.96
N SER A 130 -4.20 -13.37 -13.40
CA SER A 130 -3.86 -13.70 -14.80
C SER A 130 -4.18 -15.15 -15.14
N ASP A 131 -4.00 -16.08 -14.20
CA ASP A 131 -4.25 -17.52 -14.40
C ASP A 131 -5.75 -17.86 -14.57
N ARG A 132 -6.64 -16.87 -14.40
CA ARG A 132 -8.09 -17.01 -14.64
C ARG A 132 -8.50 -16.73 -16.09
N LEU A 133 -7.59 -16.16 -16.89
CA LEU A 133 -7.80 -15.92 -18.31
C LEU A 133 -7.45 -17.18 -19.09
N THR A 134 -8.26 -17.52 -20.09
CA THR A 134 -7.87 -18.55 -21.07
C THR A 134 -6.77 -18.01 -21.99
N PRO A 135 -6.00 -18.87 -22.68
CA PRO A 135 -4.97 -18.40 -23.64
C PRO A 135 -5.51 -17.40 -24.68
N ARG A 136 -6.77 -17.59 -25.12
CA ARG A 136 -7.43 -16.67 -26.07
C ARG A 136 -7.86 -15.34 -25.45
N GLU A 137 -8.26 -15.34 -24.18
CA GLU A 137 -8.50 -14.09 -23.43
C GLU A 137 -7.18 -13.35 -23.11
N LEU A 138 -6.08 -14.09 -22.94
CA LEU A 138 -4.76 -13.52 -22.71
C LEU A 138 -4.23 -12.78 -23.96
N GLN A 139 -4.39 -13.36 -25.16
CA GLN A 139 -4.15 -12.66 -26.44
C GLN A 139 -4.93 -11.34 -26.54
N ILE A 140 -6.23 -11.36 -26.20
CA ILE A 140 -7.06 -10.14 -26.19
C ILE A 140 -6.54 -9.13 -25.15
N ALA A 141 -6.09 -9.60 -23.98
CA ALA A 141 -5.54 -8.75 -22.93
C ALA A 141 -4.24 -8.05 -23.36
N GLU A 142 -3.35 -8.74 -24.05
CA GLU A 142 -2.09 -8.21 -24.58
C GLU A 142 -2.36 -7.10 -25.61
N LEU A 143 -3.23 -7.33 -26.59
CA LEU A 143 -3.59 -6.30 -27.57
C LEU A 143 -4.29 -5.10 -26.90
N VAL A 144 -5.08 -5.32 -25.85
CA VAL A 144 -5.63 -4.21 -25.05
C VAL A 144 -4.53 -3.42 -24.32
N ALA A 145 -3.52 -4.10 -23.77
CA ALA A 145 -2.38 -3.46 -23.10
C ALA A 145 -1.50 -2.66 -24.07
N LEU A 146 -1.44 -3.06 -25.35
CA LEU A 146 -0.84 -2.30 -26.45
C LEU A 146 -1.71 -1.13 -26.95
N GLY A 147 -2.90 -0.92 -26.38
CA GLY A 147 -3.78 0.20 -26.73
C GLY A 147 -4.77 -0.06 -27.87
N ARG A 148 -4.76 -1.24 -28.51
CA ARG A 148 -5.59 -1.56 -29.69
C ARG A 148 -7.10 -1.42 -29.42
N THR A 149 -7.80 -0.75 -30.31
CA THR A 149 -9.27 -0.65 -30.30
C THR A 149 -9.92 -2.02 -30.50
N ASN A 150 -11.20 -2.15 -30.15
CA ASN A 150 -11.91 -3.42 -30.32
C ASN A 150 -12.02 -3.85 -31.80
N ALA A 151 -11.93 -2.90 -32.73
CA ALA A 151 -11.95 -3.16 -34.17
C ALA A 151 -10.60 -3.75 -34.62
N GLU A 152 -9.48 -3.13 -34.26
CA GLU A 152 -8.14 -3.65 -34.53
C GLU A 152 -7.94 -5.05 -33.92
N ILE A 153 -8.35 -5.27 -32.67
CA ILE A 153 -8.30 -6.58 -32.01
C ILE A 153 -9.14 -7.61 -32.78
N GLY A 154 -10.29 -7.19 -33.32
CA GLY A 154 -11.13 -8.03 -34.16
C GLY A 154 -10.43 -8.45 -35.46
N THR A 155 -9.82 -7.49 -36.15
CA THR A 155 -9.02 -7.75 -37.36
C THR A 155 -7.83 -8.67 -37.09
N GLU A 156 -7.04 -8.37 -36.04
CA GLU A 156 -5.81 -9.08 -35.70
C GLU A 156 -6.05 -10.52 -35.22
N LEU A 157 -7.19 -10.77 -34.55
CA LEU A 157 -7.56 -12.10 -34.07
C LEU A 157 -8.59 -12.82 -34.97
N TRP A 158 -8.96 -12.25 -36.12
CA TRP A 158 -10.00 -12.75 -37.03
C TRP A 158 -11.37 -13.02 -36.36
N ILE A 159 -11.84 -12.08 -35.54
CA ILE A 159 -13.14 -12.14 -34.85
C ILE A 159 -13.91 -10.81 -34.97
N THR A 160 -15.22 -10.83 -34.78
CA THR A 160 -16.01 -9.58 -34.85
C THR A 160 -15.69 -8.64 -33.67
N GLU A 161 -15.81 -7.33 -33.89
CA GLU A 161 -15.70 -6.32 -32.82
C GLU A 161 -16.69 -6.59 -31.66
N ASN A 162 -17.88 -7.12 -31.97
CA ASN A 162 -18.84 -7.54 -30.95
C ASN A 162 -18.33 -8.73 -30.13
N SER A 163 -17.68 -9.72 -30.75
CA SER A 163 -17.03 -10.82 -30.06
C SER A 163 -15.96 -10.31 -29.08
N VAL A 164 -15.17 -9.31 -29.47
CA VAL A 164 -14.20 -8.63 -28.58
C VAL A 164 -14.92 -7.94 -27.41
N LYS A 165 -16.00 -7.18 -27.65
CA LYS A 165 -16.81 -6.55 -26.59
C LYS A 165 -17.34 -7.58 -25.59
N GLN A 166 -17.84 -8.73 -26.06
CA GLN A 166 -18.32 -9.80 -25.18
C GLN A 166 -17.19 -10.51 -24.42
N ALA A 167 -16.03 -10.73 -25.04
CA ALA A 167 -14.85 -11.28 -24.38
C ALA A 167 -14.38 -10.36 -23.25
N LEU A 168 -14.20 -9.06 -23.53
CA LEU A 168 -13.81 -8.07 -22.52
C LEU A 168 -14.80 -8.00 -21.35
N LYS A 169 -16.11 -8.08 -21.60
CA LYS A 169 -17.13 -8.14 -20.53
C LYS A 169 -16.98 -9.39 -19.64
N ARG A 170 -16.58 -10.53 -20.19
CA ARG A 170 -16.27 -11.75 -19.43
C ARG A 170 -14.96 -11.62 -18.66
N MET A 171 -13.92 -11.08 -19.28
CA MET A 171 -12.59 -10.84 -18.69
C MET A 171 -12.66 -9.85 -17.53
N PHE A 172 -13.39 -8.74 -17.66
CA PHE A 172 -13.58 -7.76 -16.59
C PHE A 172 -14.18 -8.41 -15.34
N ARG A 173 -15.17 -9.30 -15.50
CA ARG A 173 -15.75 -10.09 -14.40
C ARG A 173 -14.75 -11.08 -13.79
N LYS A 174 -13.94 -11.77 -14.61
CA LYS A 174 -12.90 -12.71 -14.15
C LYS A 174 -11.81 -12.03 -13.32
N LEU A 175 -11.33 -10.88 -13.79
CA LEU A 175 -10.26 -10.08 -13.19
C LEU A 175 -10.75 -9.18 -12.03
N LYS A 176 -12.07 -9.02 -11.89
CA LYS A 176 -12.74 -8.08 -10.98
C LYS A 176 -12.32 -6.62 -11.22
N VAL A 177 -12.32 -6.18 -12.48
CA VAL A 177 -12.06 -4.79 -12.89
C VAL A 177 -13.32 -4.13 -13.44
N SER A 178 -13.41 -2.82 -13.26
CA SER A 178 -14.53 -1.97 -13.68
C SER A 178 -14.31 -1.31 -15.04
N SER A 179 -13.06 -1.15 -15.48
CA SER A 179 -12.73 -0.39 -16.69
C SER A 179 -11.57 -0.99 -17.48
N ARG A 180 -11.48 -0.60 -18.77
CA ARG A 180 -10.36 -0.93 -19.64
C ARG A 180 -9.02 -0.40 -19.08
N ALA A 181 -9.00 0.82 -18.56
CA ALA A 181 -7.80 1.42 -17.97
C ALA A 181 -7.33 0.64 -16.73
N GLU A 182 -8.25 0.18 -15.88
CA GLU A 182 -7.94 -0.66 -14.72
C GLU A 182 -7.40 -2.04 -15.14
N MET A 183 -7.94 -2.63 -16.22
CA MET A 183 -7.39 -3.87 -16.80
C MET A 183 -5.96 -3.65 -17.32
N VAL A 184 -5.72 -2.59 -18.07
CA VAL A 184 -4.39 -2.21 -18.59
C VAL A 184 -3.41 -1.99 -17.44
N ALA A 185 -3.79 -1.27 -16.38
CA ALA A 185 -2.95 -1.05 -15.21
C ALA A 185 -2.54 -2.36 -14.51
N GLN A 186 -3.45 -3.34 -14.38
CA GLN A 186 -3.10 -4.65 -13.82
C GLN A 186 -2.15 -5.46 -14.72
N LEU A 187 -2.26 -5.33 -16.04
CA LEU A 187 -1.40 -6.02 -17.02
C LEU A 187 -0.02 -5.37 -17.13
N TRP A 188 0.09 -4.04 -17.05
CA TRP A 188 1.36 -3.33 -17.17
C TRP A 188 2.30 -3.57 -15.98
N VAL A 189 1.75 -3.70 -14.76
CA VAL A 189 2.56 -4.09 -13.57
C VAL A 189 3.29 -5.41 -13.82
N LYS A 190 2.64 -6.39 -14.48
CA LYS A 190 3.27 -7.68 -14.83
C LYS A 190 4.45 -7.52 -15.79
N LYS A 191 4.40 -6.61 -16.76
CA LYS A 191 5.51 -6.41 -17.71
C LYS A 191 6.74 -5.79 -17.02
N ALA A 192 6.53 -4.87 -16.08
CA ALA A 192 7.61 -4.30 -15.28
C ALA A 192 8.30 -5.36 -14.38
N ASP A 193 7.51 -6.24 -13.75
CA ASP A 193 8.06 -7.34 -12.93
C ASP A 193 8.87 -8.34 -13.79
N LEU A 194 8.40 -8.67 -15.00
CA LEU A 194 9.12 -9.57 -15.92
C LEU A 194 10.39 -8.95 -16.51
N SER A 195 10.38 -7.66 -16.89
CA SER A 195 11.58 -6.97 -17.40
C SER A 195 12.68 -6.82 -16.34
N ASN A 196 12.33 -6.94 -15.05
CA ASN A 196 13.27 -6.89 -13.94
C ASN A 196 13.89 -8.26 -13.59
N GLN A 197 13.56 -9.35 -14.30
CA GLN A 197 14.13 -10.68 -14.09
C GLN A 197 15.20 -11.10 -15.12
N GLU A 198 15.41 -10.35 -16.21
CA GLU A 198 16.34 -10.72 -17.30
C GLU A 198 17.72 -10.02 -17.24
N LEU A 199 18.17 -9.59 -16.05
CA LEU A 199 19.55 -9.07 -15.84
C LEU A 199 20.30 -9.88 -14.78
N SER A 200 20.66 -11.11 -15.15
CA SER A 200 21.72 -11.90 -14.51
C SER A 200 23.09 -11.39 -14.98
N PRO A 201 23.98 -10.88 -14.10
CA PRO A 201 25.29 -10.37 -14.54
C PRO A 201 26.35 -11.44 -14.89
N PHE A 202 26.01 -12.73 -14.96
CA PHE A 202 27.01 -13.81 -14.85
C PHE A 202 27.40 -14.55 -16.14
N ASP A 203 26.70 -14.38 -17.27
CA ASP A 203 26.96 -15.15 -18.50
C ASP A 203 28.02 -14.52 -19.44
N SER A 204 29.02 -13.82 -18.88
CA SER A 204 30.11 -13.19 -19.68
C SER A 204 31.50 -13.31 -19.06
N MET A 205 31.92 -14.55 -18.79
CA MET A 205 33.34 -14.92 -18.75
C MET A 205 33.64 -15.84 -19.94
N PRO A 206 34.60 -15.52 -20.83
CA PRO A 206 35.06 -16.46 -21.84
C PRO A 206 35.84 -17.59 -21.14
N ASN A 207 35.55 -18.85 -21.50
CA ASN A 207 36.40 -19.97 -21.12
C ASN A 207 37.81 -19.76 -21.70
N THR A 208 38.84 -19.83 -20.85
CA THR A 208 40.24 -19.99 -21.23
C THR A 208 40.93 -20.78 -20.11
#